data_AF-A0A0A1MS19-F1
#
_entry.id   AF-A0A0A1MS19-F1
#
_cell.length_a   1.000
_cell.length_b   1.000
_cell.length_c   1.000
_cell.angle_alpha   90.00
_cell.angle_beta   90.00
_cell.angle_gamma   90.00
#
_symmetry.space_group_name_H-M   'P 1'
#
loop_
_entity.id
_entity.type
_entity.pdbx_description
1 polymer ?
#
loop_
_entity_poly.entity_id
_entity_poly.type
_entity_poly.pdbx_seq_one_letter_code
_entity_poly.pdbx_strand_id
1 'polypeptide(L)'
;MKKQRHDALKPLSHHHHHALVQAMELKQAGTEKTDKSLGESIRGLIDYWEKDAVLHFRDEEEVLLPLYEVYAEKTEIELMKEMLYQHMQIRSFVYAIRENREAPYEKMNQLGELLEKNVRFEEREIFPVIEEAVPGKYLHQVYGKFHRDSYSGF
;
A
#
# COMPACT_ATOMS: atom_id res chain seq x y z
N MET A 1 16.57 6.38 19.13
CA MET A 1 15.77 7.50 18.55
C MET A 1 15.07 6.97 17.32
N LYS A 2 13.74 7.15 17.18
CA LYS A 2 13.04 6.82 15.94
C LYS A 2 13.51 7.79 14.86
N LYS A 3 14.16 7.30 13.81
CA LYS A 3 14.60 8.12 12.67
C LYS A 3 13.34 8.69 11.99
N GLN A 4 13.35 9.98 11.69
CA GLN A 4 12.26 10.61 10.94
C GLN A 4 12.29 10.09 9.50
N ARG A 5 11.11 9.79 8.93
CA ARG A 5 10.93 9.36 7.53
C ARG A 5 11.65 10.34 6.61
N HIS A 6 12.51 9.83 5.73
CA HIS A 6 13.21 10.62 4.74
C HIS A 6 12.22 11.32 3.81
N ASP A 7 12.45 12.59 3.47
CA ASP A 7 11.51 13.40 2.68
C ASP A 7 11.10 12.75 1.36
N ALA A 8 12.04 12.02 0.75
CA ALA A 8 11.81 11.28 -0.49
C ALA A 8 10.72 10.21 -0.39
N LEU A 9 10.50 9.62 0.79
CA LEU A 9 9.53 8.55 1.00
C LEU A 9 8.18 9.07 1.51
N LYS A 10 8.08 10.36 1.86
CA LYS A 10 6.83 10.97 2.32
C LYS A 10 5.65 10.79 1.35
N PRO A 11 5.82 10.86 0.01
CA PRO A 11 4.71 10.61 -0.92
C PRO A 11 4.11 9.20 -0.75
N LEU A 12 4.96 8.18 -0.60
CA LEU A 12 4.51 6.81 -0.36
C LEU A 12 3.81 6.70 1.01
N SER A 13 4.35 7.34 2.05
CA SER A 13 3.67 7.44 3.35
C SER A 13 2.33 8.20 3.29
N HIS A 14 2.15 9.14 2.35
CA HIS A 14 0.85 9.78 2.12
C HIS A 14 -0.12 8.80 1.45
N HIS A 15 0.31 8.03 0.45
CA HIS A 15 -0.51 6.96 -0.13
C HIS A 15 -0.95 5.94 0.94
N HIS A 16 -0.07 5.60 1.88
CA HIS A 16 -0.40 4.75 3.02
C HIS A 16 -1.50 5.30 3.92
N HIS A 17 -1.58 6.61 4.10
CA HIS A 17 -2.68 7.21 4.86
C HIS A 17 -4.03 6.91 4.19
N HIS A 18 -4.08 6.99 2.85
CA HIS A 18 -5.27 6.71 2.07
C HIS A 18 -5.62 5.22 2.12
N ALA A 19 -4.61 4.35 2.02
CA ALA A 19 -4.78 2.91 2.20
C ALA A 19 -5.38 2.56 3.57
N LEU A 20 -5.00 3.27 4.65
CA LEU A 20 -5.59 3.07 5.98
C LEU A 20 -7.04 3.53 6.08
N VAL A 21 -7.41 4.62 5.40
CA VAL A 21 -8.81 5.04 5.30
C VAL A 21 -9.62 3.95 4.58
N GLN A 22 -9.13 3.45 3.45
CA GLN A 22 -9.78 2.38 2.69
C GLN A 22 -9.88 1.07 3.50
N ALA A 23 -8.82 0.70 4.20
CA ALA A 23 -8.84 -0.44 5.12
C ALA A 23 -9.93 -0.32 6.19
N MET A 24 -10.14 0.88 6.73
CA MET A 24 -11.18 1.15 7.70
C MET A 24 -12.58 1.05 7.08
N GLU A 25 -12.81 1.66 5.92
CA GLU A 25 -14.09 1.58 5.20
C GLU A 25 -14.47 0.12 4.85
N LEU A 26 -13.50 -0.66 4.36
CA LEU A 26 -13.70 -2.06 4.01
C LEU A 26 -14.10 -2.92 5.21
N LYS A 27 -13.48 -2.70 6.37
CA LYS A 27 -13.82 -3.42 7.60
C LYS A 27 -15.21 -3.04 8.14
N GLN A 28 -15.72 -1.87 7.79
CA GLN A 28 -17.05 -1.40 8.20
C GLN A 28 -18.16 -1.85 7.24
N ALA A 29 -17.84 -2.22 6.00
CA ALA A 29 -18.82 -2.63 5.00
C ALA A 29 -19.70 -3.77 5.52
N GLY A 30 -21.02 -3.61 5.42
CA GLY A 30 -22.01 -4.60 5.88
C GLY A 30 -22.26 -4.60 7.40
N THR A 31 -21.69 -3.63 8.13
CA THR A 31 -21.97 -3.40 9.57
C THR A 31 -22.79 -2.12 9.76
N GLU A 32 -23.32 -1.89 10.95
CA GLU A 32 -24.03 -0.65 11.31
C GLU A 32 -23.16 0.62 11.36
N LYS A 33 -21.84 0.50 11.11
CA LYS A 33 -20.89 1.62 11.13
C LYS A 33 -20.85 2.41 9.83
N THR A 34 -21.57 1.98 8.80
CA THR A 34 -21.65 2.66 7.50
C THR A 34 -23.03 2.48 6.88
N ASP A 35 -23.51 3.53 6.22
CA ASP A 35 -24.76 3.50 5.46
C ASP A 35 -24.54 3.11 3.98
N LYS A 36 -23.27 2.88 3.57
CA LYS A 36 -22.93 2.50 2.19
C LYS A 36 -23.53 1.13 1.86
N SER A 37 -24.27 1.05 0.76
CA SER A 37 -24.68 -0.21 0.17
C SER A 37 -23.49 -1.03 -0.32
N LEU A 38 -23.67 -2.34 -0.51
CA LEU A 38 -22.63 -3.20 -1.08
C LEU A 38 -22.08 -2.65 -2.41
N GLY A 39 -22.98 -2.17 -3.29
CA GLY A 39 -22.59 -1.62 -4.59
C GLY A 39 -21.74 -0.35 -4.48
N GLU A 40 -22.03 0.51 -3.51
CA GLU A 40 -21.22 1.71 -3.24
C GLU A 40 -19.86 1.36 -2.65
N SER A 41 -19.80 0.39 -1.73
CA SER A 41 -18.54 -0.09 -1.15
C SER A 41 -17.65 -0.76 -2.20
N ILE A 42 -18.21 -1.59 -3.09
CA ILE A 42 -17.45 -2.18 -4.20
C ILE A 42 -16.94 -1.06 -5.13
N ARG A 43 -17.80 -0.11 -5.52
CA ARG A 43 -17.41 0.98 -6.42
C ARG A 43 -16.28 1.81 -5.82
N GLY A 44 -16.38 2.18 -4.54
CA GLY A 44 -15.33 2.92 -3.83
C GLY A 44 -14.01 2.17 -3.79
N LEU A 45 -14.03 0.86 -3.50
CA LEU A 45 -12.84 0.02 -3.54
C LEU A 45 -12.20 0.00 -4.93
N ILE A 46 -12.99 -0.21 -5.99
CA ILE A 46 -12.46 -0.29 -7.36
C ILE A 46 -11.92 1.07 -7.82
N ASP A 47 -12.59 2.17 -7.49
CA ASP A 47 -12.11 3.52 -7.80
C ASP A 47 -10.76 3.81 -7.11
N TYR A 48 -10.64 3.48 -5.82
CA TYR A 48 -9.37 3.59 -5.09
C TYR A 48 -8.29 2.70 -5.69
N TRP A 49 -8.64 1.45 -6.01
CA TRP A 49 -7.71 0.48 -6.57
C TRP A 49 -7.09 0.96 -7.88
N GLU A 50 -7.93 1.38 -8.82
CA GLU A 50 -7.51 1.76 -10.18
C GLU A 50 -6.76 3.10 -10.21
N LYS A 51 -7.07 4.02 -9.30
CA LYS A 51 -6.50 5.38 -9.32
C LYS A 51 -5.33 5.59 -8.38
N ASP A 52 -5.27 4.84 -7.27
CA ASP A 52 -4.26 5.05 -6.22
C ASP A 52 -3.41 3.80 -5.99
N ALA A 53 -4.03 2.69 -5.54
CA ALA A 53 -3.30 1.54 -5.02
C ALA A 53 -2.38 0.87 -6.06
N VAL A 54 -2.83 0.74 -7.32
CA VAL A 54 -2.02 0.16 -8.39
C VAL A 54 -0.76 0.99 -8.64
N LEU A 55 -0.88 2.33 -8.68
CA LEU A 55 0.25 3.21 -8.92
C LEU A 55 1.24 3.18 -7.75
N HIS A 56 0.72 3.16 -6.52
CA HIS A 56 1.54 3.04 -5.33
C HIS A 56 2.38 1.75 -5.30
N PHE A 57 1.77 0.59 -5.58
CA PHE A 57 2.54 -0.66 -5.65
C PHE A 57 3.58 -0.65 -6.76
N ARG A 58 3.30 0.01 -7.90
CA ARG A 58 4.29 0.16 -8.97
C ARG A 58 5.45 1.07 -8.56
N ASP A 59 5.18 2.15 -7.83
CA ASP A 59 6.23 3.02 -7.31
C ASP A 59 7.17 2.24 -6.38
N GLU A 60 6.63 1.33 -5.58
CA GLU A 60 7.45 0.49 -4.72
C GLU A 60 8.20 -0.58 -5.52
N GLU A 61 7.48 -1.40 -6.28
CA GLU A 61 8.02 -2.56 -7.00
C GLU A 61 8.96 -2.19 -8.15
N GLU A 62 8.67 -1.13 -8.89
CA GLU A 62 9.39 -0.74 -10.12
C GLU A 62 10.44 0.37 -9.87
N VAL A 63 10.36 1.09 -8.75
CA VAL A 63 11.28 2.21 -8.46
C VAL A 63 12.02 2.02 -7.13
N LEU A 64 11.30 1.81 -6.04
CA LEU A 64 11.92 1.79 -4.71
C LEU A 64 12.74 0.51 -4.46
N LEU A 65 12.19 -0.67 -4.72
CA LEU A 65 12.88 -1.95 -4.51
C LEU A 65 14.12 -2.10 -5.42
N PRO A 66 14.07 -1.73 -6.71
CA PRO A 66 15.27 -1.75 -7.55
C PRO A 66 16.35 -0.77 -7.07
N LEU A 67 15.96 0.40 -6.55
CA LEU A 67 16.93 1.33 -5.97
C LEU A 67 17.59 0.73 -4.72
N TYR A 68 16.81 0.08 -3.85
CA TYR A 68 17.33 -0.60 -2.68
C TYR A 68 18.37 -1.67 -3.07
N GLU A 69 18.07 -2.52 -4.04
CA GLU A 69 18.98 -3.58 -4.50
C GLU A 69 20.33 -3.04 -5.01
N VAL A 70 20.35 -1.84 -5.61
CA VAL A 70 21.60 -1.21 -6.09
C VAL A 70 22.56 -0.86 -4.94
N TYR A 71 22.03 -0.51 -3.77
CA TYR A 71 22.83 0.02 -2.65
C TYR A 71 22.92 -0.92 -1.45
N ALA A 72 22.04 -1.92 -1.35
CA ALA A 72 22.09 -2.89 -0.27
C ALA A 72 23.38 -3.72 -0.35
N GLU A 73 24.20 -3.71 0.71
CA GLU A 73 25.36 -4.61 0.81
C GLU A 73 24.92 -6.09 0.83
N LYS A 74 23.76 -6.33 1.46
CA LYS A 74 23.05 -7.59 1.46
C LYS A 74 21.55 -7.31 1.47
N THR A 75 20.84 -7.89 0.50
CA THR A 75 19.40 -7.75 0.38
C THR A 75 18.68 -8.52 1.49
N GLU A 76 17.79 -7.84 2.21
CA GLU A 76 16.86 -8.43 3.17
C GLU A 76 15.73 -9.19 2.46
N ILE A 77 16.09 -10.28 1.77
CA ILE A 77 15.24 -10.98 0.81
C ILE A 77 13.91 -11.47 1.40
N GLU A 78 13.88 -11.86 2.67
CA GLU A 78 12.66 -12.36 3.32
C GLU A 78 11.66 -11.22 3.58
N LEU A 79 12.13 -10.00 3.87
CA LEU A 79 11.26 -8.83 3.99
C LEU A 79 10.64 -8.47 2.63
N MET A 80 11.46 -8.48 1.56
CA MET A 80 10.99 -8.18 0.20
C MET A 80 9.98 -9.22 -0.29
N LYS A 81 10.21 -10.51 0.01
CA LYS A 81 9.25 -11.58 -0.29
C LYS A 81 7.93 -11.39 0.44
N GLU A 82 7.96 -11.05 1.73
CA GLU A 82 6.72 -10.83 2.51
C GLU A 82 5.93 -9.64 1.95
N MET A 83 6.58 -8.53 1.62
CA MET A 83 5.92 -7.35 1.00
C MET A 83 5.25 -7.74 -0.32
N LEU A 84 6.01 -8.35 -1.24
CA LEU A 84 5.48 -8.76 -2.55
C LEU A 84 4.39 -9.82 -2.44
N TYR A 85 4.47 -10.69 -1.44
CA TYR A 85 3.43 -11.67 -1.16
C TYR A 85 2.14 -11.00 -0.68
N GLN A 86 2.22 -10.04 0.24
CA GLN A 86 1.04 -9.27 0.69
C GLN A 86 0.43 -8.47 -0.47
N HIS A 87 1.25 -7.84 -1.31
CA HIS A 87 0.82 -7.18 -2.54
C HIS A 87 0.05 -8.11 -3.48
N MET A 88 0.53 -9.34 -3.69
CA MET A 88 -0.14 -10.36 -4.50
C MET A 88 -1.49 -10.77 -3.88
N GLN A 89 -1.55 -10.93 -2.56
CA GLN A 89 -2.77 -11.27 -1.83
C GLN A 89 -3.82 -10.15 -1.96
N ILE A 90 -3.42 -8.88 -1.78
CA ILE A 90 -4.28 -7.71 -1.94
C ILE A 90 -4.89 -7.68 -3.35
N ARG A 91 -4.05 -7.83 -4.39
CA ARG A 91 -4.51 -7.93 -5.79
C ARG A 91 -5.54 -9.04 -5.97
N SER A 92 -5.29 -10.21 -5.37
CA SER A 92 -6.18 -11.37 -5.46
C SER A 92 -7.55 -11.11 -4.82
N PHE A 93 -7.59 -10.43 -3.67
CA PHE A 93 -8.84 -10.03 -3.02
C PHE A 93 -9.64 -9.04 -3.87
N VAL A 94 -8.98 -8.03 -4.44
CA VAL A 94 -9.65 -7.05 -5.31
C VAL A 94 -10.27 -7.74 -6.52
N TYR A 95 -9.54 -8.64 -7.19
CA TYR A 95 -10.10 -9.43 -8.29
C TYR A 95 -11.29 -10.30 -7.85
N ALA A 96 -11.18 -10.98 -6.71
CA ALA A 96 -12.25 -11.82 -6.20
C ALA A 96 -13.53 -11.03 -5.87
N ILE A 97 -13.39 -9.81 -5.33
CA ILE A 97 -14.50 -8.90 -5.03
C ILE A 97 -15.10 -8.34 -6.33
N ARG A 98 -14.27 -7.95 -7.31
CA ARG A 98 -14.72 -7.45 -8.62
C ARG A 98 -15.58 -8.49 -9.37
N GLU A 99 -15.17 -9.75 -9.34
CA GLU A 99 -15.87 -10.87 -9.95
C GLU A 99 -17.10 -11.35 -9.14
N ASN A 100 -17.46 -10.63 -8.07
CA ASN A 100 -18.58 -10.92 -7.18
C ASN A 100 -18.62 -12.37 -6.69
N ARG A 101 -17.45 -12.94 -6.38
CA ARG A 101 -17.36 -14.29 -5.81
C ARG A 101 -17.92 -14.27 -4.39
N GLU A 102 -18.61 -15.34 -3.99
CA GLU A 102 -19.34 -15.53 -2.70
C GLU A 102 -18.75 -14.81 -1.47
N ALA A 103 -19.63 -14.34 -0.55
CA ALA A 103 -19.28 -13.65 0.70
C ALA A 103 -18.48 -12.33 0.55
N PRO A 104 -19.03 -11.29 -0.14
CA PRO A 104 -18.30 -10.06 -0.43
C PRO A 104 -17.90 -9.26 0.82
N TYR A 105 -18.74 -9.21 1.86
CA TYR A 105 -18.41 -8.47 3.09
C TYR A 105 -17.26 -9.11 3.89
N GLU A 106 -17.21 -10.44 3.96
CA GLU A 106 -16.11 -11.15 4.62
C GLU A 106 -14.79 -10.87 3.91
N LYS A 107 -14.79 -10.96 2.57
CA LYS A 107 -13.61 -10.64 1.75
C LYS A 107 -13.18 -9.18 1.88
N MET A 108 -14.13 -8.24 1.94
CA MET A 108 -13.83 -6.83 2.19
C MET A 108 -13.16 -6.66 3.55
N ASN A 109 -13.70 -7.28 4.60
CA ASN A 109 -13.13 -7.21 5.93
C ASN A 109 -11.69 -7.77 5.96
N GLN A 110 -11.47 -8.96 5.40
CA GLN A 110 -10.13 -9.57 5.27
C GLN A 110 -9.15 -8.69 4.47
N LEU A 111 -9.61 -8.11 3.37
CA LEU A 111 -8.80 -7.18 2.58
C LEU A 111 -8.44 -5.93 3.40
N GLY A 112 -9.37 -5.39 4.19
CA GLY A 112 -9.12 -4.24 5.05
C GLY A 112 -8.09 -4.55 6.15
N GLU A 113 -8.16 -5.73 6.77
CA GLU A 113 -7.12 -6.17 7.72
C GLU A 113 -5.74 -6.33 7.04
N LEU A 114 -5.71 -6.91 5.84
CA LEU A 114 -4.48 -7.10 5.09
C LEU A 114 -3.85 -5.77 4.65
N LEU A 115 -4.64 -4.80 4.17
CA LEU A 115 -4.15 -3.47 3.82
C LEU A 115 -3.54 -2.76 5.04
N GLU A 116 -4.21 -2.80 6.19
CA GLU A 116 -3.67 -2.21 7.42
C GLU A 116 -2.37 -2.89 7.87
N LYS A 117 -2.30 -4.23 7.74
CA LYS A 117 -1.09 -5.00 8.03
C LYS A 117 0.06 -4.60 7.08
N ASN A 118 -0.21 -4.52 5.78
CA ASN A 118 0.76 -4.16 4.73
C ASN A 118 1.38 -2.79 4.98
N VAL A 119 0.53 -1.76 5.14
CA VAL A 119 0.97 -0.39 5.43
C VAL A 119 1.85 -0.34 6.68
N ARG A 120 1.46 -1.04 7.74
CA ARG A 120 2.25 -1.06 8.98
C ARG A 120 3.59 -1.77 8.80
N PHE A 121 3.60 -2.85 8.01
CA PHE A 121 4.82 -3.60 7.71
C PHE A 121 5.78 -2.75 6.88
N GLU A 122 5.31 -2.08 5.83
CA GLU A 122 6.15 -1.21 5.02
C GLU A 122 6.73 -0.03 5.79
N GLU A 123 5.89 0.66 6.57
CA GLU A 123 6.33 1.81 7.35
C GLU A 123 7.35 1.43 8.43
N ARG A 124 7.24 0.23 9.01
CA ARG A 124 8.04 -0.15 10.19
C ARG A 124 9.24 -1.01 9.88
N GLU A 125 9.19 -1.80 8.80
CA GLU A 125 10.21 -2.78 8.47
C GLU A 125 10.87 -2.46 7.12
N ILE A 126 10.08 -2.23 6.06
CA ILE A 126 10.63 -2.01 4.71
C ILE A 126 11.33 -0.67 4.58
N PHE A 127 10.63 0.43 4.84
CA PHE A 127 11.20 1.75 4.61
C PHE A 127 12.43 2.03 5.50
N PRO A 128 12.49 1.61 6.78
CA PRO A 128 13.71 1.77 7.59
C PRO A 128 14.93 1.04 7.02
N VAL A 129 14.77 -0.19 6.53
CA VAL A 129 15.86 -0.96 5.89
C VAL A 129 16.36 -0.23 4.64
N ILE A 130 15.45 0.33 3.84
CA ILE A 130 15.81 1.08 2.64
C ILE A 130 16.50 2.41 3.00
N GLU A 131 16.04 3.12 4.03
CA GLU A 131 16.68 4.36 4.53
C GLU A 131 18.06 4.14 5.17
N GLU A 132 18.35 2.92 5.59
CA GLU A 132 19.67 2.53 6.09
C GLU A 132 20.63 2.21 4.95
N ALA A 133 20.17 1.44 3.95
CA ALA A 133 20.99 1.02 2.82
C ALA A 133 21.22 2.12 1.78
N VAL A 134 20.19 2.91 1.44
CA VAL A 134 20.25 3.85 0.31
C VAL A 134 20.72 5.23 0.78
N PRO A 135 21.85 5.76 0.26
CA PRO A 135 22.30 7.10 0.59
C PRO A 135 21.24 8.16 0.22
N GLY A 136 20.95 9.09 1.13
CA GLY A 136 19.82 10.03 1.00
C GLY A 136 19.78 10.84 -0.30
N LYS A 137 20.93 11.16 -0.90
CA LYS A 137 21.00 11.83 -2.21
C LYS A 137 20.36 11.02 -3.35
N TYR A 138 20.43 9.69 -3.30
CA TYR A 138 19.85 8.80 -4.30
C TYR A 138 18.37 8.54 -4.02
N LEU A 139 17.96 8.46 -2.74
CA LEU A 139 16.55 8.51 -2.37
C LEU A 139 15.89 9.79 -2.89
N HIS A 140 16.54 10.94 -2.76
CA HIS A 140 16.02 12.21 -3.27
C HIS A 140 15.86 12.22 -4.80
N GLN A 141 16.73 11.53 -5.56
CA GLN A 141 16.63 11.46 -7.02
C GLN A 141 15.38 10.71 -7.49
N VAL A 142 14.89 9.73 -6.71
CA VAL A 142 13.66 8.99 -7.06
C VAL A 142 12.38 9.66 -6.56
N TYR A 143 12.48 10.69 -5.71
CA TYR A 143 11.32 11.45 -5.23
C TYR A 143 10.44 12.02 -6.35
N GLY A 144 11.03 12.38 -7.49
CA GLY A 144 10.29 12.87 -8.67
C GLY A 144 9.65 11.78 -9.52
N LYS A 145 9.91 10.51 -9.23
CA LYS A 145 9.41 9.35 -9.97
C LYS A 145 8.16 8.73 -9.37
N PHE A 146 7.93 8.96 -8.07
CA PHE A 146 6.70 8.52 -7.43
C PHE A 146 5.52 9.36 -7.91
N HIS A 147 4.36 8.71 -8.01
CA HIS A 147 3.11 9.42 -8.20
C HIS A 147 2.89 10.32 -6.97
N ARG A 148 2.55 11.59 -7.21
CA ARG A 148 2.57 12.63 -6.16
C ARG A 148 1.22 12.90 -5.53
N ASP A 149 0.16 12.63 -6.28
CA ASP A 149 -1.21 12.91 -5.88
C ASP A 149 -1.94 11.56 -5.83
N SER A 150 -2.36 11.16 -4.65
CA SER A 150 -3.49 10.24 -4.56
C SER A 150 -4.70 10.99 -5.13
N TYR A 151 -5.36 10.38 -6.11
CA TYR A 151 -6.56 10.91 -6.76
C TYR A 151 -7.65 11.28 -5.74
N SER A 152 -7.63 10.63 -4.58
CA SER A 152 -8.54 10.88 -3.47
C SER A 152 -8.32 12.20 -2.70
N GLY A 153 -7.27 12.98 -3.02
CA GLY A 153 -7.22 14.43 -2.79
C GLY A 153 -7.21 14.91 -1.32
N PHE A 154 -6.50 14.23 -0.42
CA PHE A 154 -6.23 14.74 0.93
C PHE A 154 -4.83 15.34 1.03
#